data_AF-A0A1Y2NZ71-F1
#
_entry.id   AF-A0A1Y2NZ71-F1
#
_cell.length_a   1.000
_cell.length_b   1.000
_cell.length_c   1.000
_cell.angle_alpha   90.00
_cell.angle_beta   90.00
_cell.angle_gamma   90.00
#
_symmetry.space_group_name_H-M   'P 1'
#
loop_
_entity.id
_entity.type
_entity.pdbx_description
1 polymer ?
#
loop_
_entity_poly.entity_id
_entity_poly.type
_entity_poly.pdbx_seq_one_letter_code
_entity_poly.pdbx_strand_id
1 'polypeptide(L)'
;MISSDDSEGPGGGSLTDRDGYDAGFLGPAVPLPRLSQPRVETVVLPYTHFSVVLRPDRRLAAATAVCVDGARLLTDVPRSDRWRYDPRVAEEWQAGPEVYRDNSLDRGHLVRRLDPVWGVSAVAVRADSDTFHYTNAAPQADVFNQGKQVWQGLENHLLDHAARHERRLTVLTGPVLHDADPPYRGIQVPLRFWKVVAFVHEGALAATAYVLDQSPDLTRDADRALAGAVPGAPPPLGAFRTYQVPVDDVALLTGLDLGPLPAADLMPAARDPEARWRRLEAPDETLLHL
;
A
#
# COMPACT_ATOMS: atom_id res chain seq x y z
N MET A 1 30.00 -26.35 -14.11
CA MET A 1 29.87 -25.46 -15.28
C MET A 1 29.13 -24.23 -14.79
N ILE A 2 29.84 -23.12 -14.70
CA ILE A 2 29.31 -21.81 -14.31
C ILE A 2 28.64 -21.25 -15.55
N SER A 3 27.32 -21.00 -15.48
CA SER A 3 26.60 -20.24 -16.50
C SER A 3 26.16 -18.93 -15.85
N SER A 4 27.08 -17.97 -15.90
CA SER A 4 26.84 -16.55 -15.69
C SER A 4 26.45 -15.95 -17.05
N ASP A 5 25.17 -15.65 -17.24
CA ASP A 5 24.73 -14.73 -18.29
C ASP A 5 23.35 -14.16 -17.93
N ASP A 6 23.32 -13.31 -16.89
CA ASP A 6 22.24 -12.34 -16.69
C ASP A 6 22.68 -11.04 -17.37
N SER A 7 22.53 -11.00 -18.69
CA SER A 7 22.61 -9.77 -19.45
C SER A 7 21.29 -9.00 -19.29
N GLU A 8 21.23 -8.13 -18.27
CA GLU A 8 20.20 -7.10 -18.16
C GLU A 8 20.38 -6.06 -19.30
N GLY A 9 19.65 -6.25 -20.39
CA GLY A 9 19.54 -5.26 -21.47
C GLY A 9 18.53 -4.15 -21.16
N PRO A 10 18.63 -2.96 -21.79
CA PRO A 10 17.74 -1.83 -21.57
C PRO A 10 16.41 -2.07 -22.29
N GLY A 11 15.55 -2.90 -21.71
CA GLY A 11 14.23 -3.26 -22.21
C GLY A 11 13.08 -2.50 -21.55
N GLY A 12 13.31 -1.28 -21.04
CA GLY A 12 12.27 -0.45 -20.45
C GLY A 12 11.39 0.19 -21.52
N GLY A 13 10.28 -0.45 -21.89
CA GLY A 13 9.27 0.20 -22.72
C GLY A 13 8.78 1.50 -22.09
N SER A 14 8.42 2.50 -22.91
CA SER A 14 7.88 3.77 -22.43
C SER A 14 6.64 3.55 -21.55
N LEU A 15 6.57 4.21 -20.39
CA LEU A 15 5.42 4.20 -19.47
C LEU A 15 4.55 5.46 -19.62
N THR A 16 4.72 6.22 -20.69
CA THR A 16 4.02 7.49 -20.92
C THR A 16 2.55 7.31 -21.32
N ASP A 17 2.15 6.11 -21.72
CA ASP A 17 0.78 5.73 -22.12
C ASP A 17 -0.05 5.16 -20.96
N ARG A 18 0.33 5.49 -19.72
CA ARG A 18 -0.39 5.10 -18.50
C ARG A 18 -1.27 6.24 -18.02
N ASP A 19 -2.57 6.00 -18.01
CA ASP A 19 -3.56 7.01 -17.58
C ASP A 19 -3.55 7.25 -16.07
N GLY A 20 -3.07 6.28 -15.30
CA GLY A 20 -3.00 6.39 -13.84
C GLY A 20 -4.28 5.99 -13.13
N TYR A 21 -4.41 6.52 -11.92
CA TYR A 21 -5.59 6.41 -11.07
C TYR A 21 -6.65 7.43 -11.51
N ASP A 22 -7.91 6.99 -11.63
CA ASP A 22 -9.05 7.86 -11.94
C ASP A 22 -9.74 8.32 -10.66
N ALA A 23 -9.58 9.60 -10.32
CA ALA A 23 -10.22 10.19 -9.14
C ALA A 23 -11.76 10.22 -9.22
N GLY A 24 -12.34 10.13 -10.42
CA GLY A 24 -13.79 10.07 -10.65
C GLY A 24 -14.34 8.65 -10.73
N PHE A 25 -13.51 7.61 -10.51
CA PHE A 25 -13.86 6.22 -10.78
C PHE A 25 -15.13 5.73 -10.08
N LEU A 26 -15.39 6.21 -8.86
CA LEU A 26 -16.56 5.84 -8.08
C LEU A 26 -17.83 6.64 -8.45
N GLY A 27 -17.69 7.72 -9.22
CA GLY A 27 -18.71 8.76 -9.39
C GLY A 27 -18.40 9.98 -8.51
N PRO A 28 -18.52 9.88 -7.16
CA PRO A 28 -17.94 10.87 -6.26
C PRO A 28 -16.42 10.93 -6.40
N ALA A 29 -15.87 12.14 -6.38
CA ALA A 29 -14.43 12.33 -6.53
C ALA A 29 -13.67 11.85 -5.27
N VAL A 30 -12.69 10.96 -5.45
CA VAL A 30 -11.71 10.58 -4.44
C VAL A 30 -10.33 10.95 -4.98
N PRO A 31 -9.80 12.14 -4.64
CA PRO A 31 -8.51 12.61 -5.15
C PRO A 31 -7.34 11.70 -4.73
N LEU A 32 -6.28 11.74 -5.52
CA LEU A 32 -5.01 11.12 -5.13
C LEU A 32 -4.48 11.77 -3.84
N PRO A 33 -4.01 11.00 -2.84
CA PRO A 33 -3.50 11.57 -1.59
C PRO A 33 -2.35 12.55 -1.83
N ARG A 34 -2.32 13.63 -1.07
CA ARG A 34 -1.26 14.64 -1.12
C ARG A 34 -0.73 14.91 0.27
N LEU A 35 0.56 15.19 0.38
CA LEU A 35 1.10 15.62 1.67
C LEU A 35 0.56 17.01 2.00
N SER A 36 0.07 17.17 3.22
CA SER A 36 -0.41 18.45 3.74
C SER A 36 0.73 19.47 3.89
N GLN A 37 1.98 19.01 3.94
CA GLN A 37 3.17 19.85 4.04
C GLN A 37 3.79 20.10 2.64
N PRO A 38 3.67 21.32 2.09
CA PRO A 38 4.06 21.61 0.70
C PRO A 38 5.58 21.63 0.46
N ARG A 39 6.41 21.52 1.49
CA ARG A 39 7.88 21.55 1.37
C ARG A 39 8.50 20.20 1.03
N VAL A 40 7.70 19.14 1.11
CA VAL A 40 8.15 17.79 0.83
C VAL A 40 7.87 17.47 -0.62
N GLU A 41 8.92 17.20 -1.38
CA GLU A 41 8.79 16.85 -2.80
C GLU A 41 8.12 15.49 -2.98
N THR A 42 7.21 15.40 -3.93
CA THR A 42 6.60 14.14 -4.36
C THR A 42 6.52 14.07 -5.87
N VAL A 43 6.69 12.88 -6.42
CA VAL A 43 6.52 12.61 -7.86
C VAL A 43 5.32 11.69 -8.04
N VAL A 44 4.36 12.09 -8.88
CA VAL A 44 3.23 11.23 -9.23
C VAL A 44 3.59 10.39 -10.44
N LEU A 45 3.45 9.07 -10.31
CA LEU A 45 3.78 8.08 -11.34
C LEU A 45 2.51 7.31 -11.74
N PRO A 46 1.91 7.66 -12.89
CA PRO A 46 0.77 6.94 -13.44
C PRO A 46 1.14 5.52 -13.89
N TYR A 47 0.32 4.54 -13.57
CA TYR A 47 0.38 3.17 -14.06
C TYR A 47 -1.00 2.76 -14.59
N THR A 48 -1.16 1.54 -15.12
CA THR A 48 -2.47 1.10 -15.61
C THR A 48 -3.42 0.92 -14.41
N HIS A 49 -4.45 1.76 -14.32
CA HIS A 49 -5.50 1.78 -13.28
C HIS A 49 -5.06 2.20 -11.87
N PHE A 50 -3.80 2.58 -11.68
CA PHE A 50 -3.30 3.05 -10.39
C PHE A 50 -2.25 4.14 -10.53
N SER A 51 -1.94 4.82 -9.45
CA SER A 51 -0.84 5.79 -9.39
C SER A 51 -0.07 5.66 -8.10
N VAL A 52 1.22 5.95 -8.18
CA VAL A 52 2.13 6.03 -7.04
C VAL A 52 2.45 7.50 -6.77
N VAL A 53 2.36 7.93 -5.52
CA VAL A 53 2.88 9.21 -5.03
C VAL A 53 4.23 8.92 -4.38
N LEU A 54 5.30 9.02 -5.15
CA LEU A 54 6.67 8.72 -4.71
C LEU A 54 7.21 9.85 -3.84
N ARG A 55 7.94 9.48 -2.77
CA ARG A 55 8.79 10.36 -1.96
C ARG A 55 10.26 10.11 -2.30
N PRO A 56 10.90 10.91 -3.18
CA PRO A 56 12.28 10.69 -3.60
C PRO A 56 13.28 10.61 -2.43
N ASP A 57 13.10 11.45 -1.42
CA ASP A 57 13.91 11.48 -0.19
C ASP A 57 13.81 10.19 0.63
N ARG A 58 12.65 9.53 0.61
CA ARG A 58 12.39 8.26 1.31
C ARG A 58 12.60 7.03 0.43
N ARG A 59 12.73 7.23 -0.90
CA ARG A 59 12.82 6.19 -1.94
C ARG A 59 11.64 5.21 -1.96
N LEU A 60 10.51 5.62 -1.40
CA LEU A 60 9.30 4.83 -1.18
C LEU A 60 8.08 5.67 -1.53
N ALA A 61 6.94 5.04 -1.80
CA ALA A 61 5.69 5.77 -1.95
C ALA A 61 5.25 6.39 -0.61
N ALA A 62 4.78 7.64 -0.63
CA ALA A 62 3.94 8.18 0.44
C ALA A 62 2.55 7.52 0.42
N ALA A 63 2.03 7.29 -0.78
CA ALA A 63 0.74 6.65 -1.01
C ALA A 63 0.70 6.04 -2.41
N THR A 64 -0.17 5.06 -2.58
CA THR A 64 -0.66 4.59 -3.87
C THR A 64 -2.19 4.67 -3.88
N ALA A 65 -2.77 4.77 -5.07
CA ALA A 65 -4.21 4.70 -5.26
C ALA A 65 -4.52 3.82 -6.47
N VAL A 66 -5.41 2.84 -6.30
CA VAL A 66 -5.84 1.93 -7.37
C VAL A 66 -7.35 1.91 -7.51
N CYS A 67 -7.82 1.91 -8.76
CA CYS A 67 -9.19 1.63 -9.12
C CYS A 67 -9.37 0.12 -9.29
N VAL A 68 -10.34 -0.48 -8.62
CA VAL A 68 -10.70 -1.90 -8.74
C VAL A 68 -12.10 -1.99 -9.34
N ASP A 69 -12.23 -2.54 -10.55
CA ASP A 69 -13.53 -2.82 -11.17
C ASP A 69 -13.89 -4.29 -10.99
N GLY A 70 -14.65 -4.59 -9.92
CA GLY A 70 -15.05 -5.94 -9.57
C GLY A 70 -15.80 -6.69 -10.68
N ALA A 71 -16.58 -5.96 -11.50
CA ALA A 71 -17.33 -6.54 -12.61
C ALA A 71 -16.44 -6.98 -13.78
N ARG A 72 -15.20 -6.50 -13.82
CA ARG A 72 -14.26 -6.70 -14.94
C ARG A 72 -12.95 -7.35 -14.54
N LEU A 73 -12.83 -7.83 -13.30
CA LEU A 73 -11.63 -8.50 -12.81
C LEU A 73 -11.31 -9.74 -13.65
N LEU A 74 -10.02 -9.95 -13.92
CA LEU A 74 -9.49 -11.14 -14.56
C LEU A 74 -8.56 -11.88 -13.59
N THR A 75 -8.88 -13.13 -13.28
CA THR A 75 -8.08 -13.95 -12.35
C THR A 75 -6.94 -14.69 -13.06
N ASP A 76 -7.10 -14.97 -14.35
CA ASP A 76 -6.22 -15.87 -15.12
C ASP A 76 -5.17 -15.09 -15.93
N VAL A 77 -4.56 -14.08 -15.29
CA VAL A 77 -3.46 -13.31 -15.88
C VAL A 77 -2.12 -13.87 -15.41
N PRO A 78 -1.21 -14.27 -16.33
CA PRO A 78 0.11 -14.77 -15.98
C PRO A 78 0.88 -13.74 -15.13
N ARG A 79 1.41 -14.20 -14.01
CA ARG A 79 2.19 -13.37 -13.10
C ARG A 79 3.53 -12.99 -13.73
N SER A 80 3.86 -11.70 -13.79
CA SER A 80 5.12 -11.24 -14.37
C SER A 80 6.36 -11.66 -13.57
N ASP A 81 6.36 -11.43 -12.25
CA ASP A 81 7.50 -11.63 -11.34
C ASP A 81 8.81 -10.89 -11.69
N ARG A 82 8.76 -10.01 -12.69
CA ARG A 82 9.91 -9.21 -13.16
C ARG A 82 9.91 -7.82 -12.55
N TRP A 83 10.56 -7.73 -11.39
CA TRP A 83 10.82 -6.48 -10.71
C TRP A 83 11.75 -5.56 -11.52
N ARG A 84 11.40 -4.28 -11.61
CA ARG A 84 12.18 -3.28 -12.36
C ARG A 84 12.10 -1.89 -11.75
N TYR A 85 13.09 -1.05 -12.04
CA TYR A 85 13.01 0.37 -11.77
C TYR A 85 11.99 1.04 -12.70
N ASP A 86 11.32 2.08 -12.21
CA ASP A 86 10.58 3.01 -13.07
C ASP A 86 11.57 3.94 -13.78
N PRO A 87 11.67 3.92 -15.12
CA PRO A 87 12.64 4.73 -15.87
C PRO A 87 12.29 6.23 -15.90
N ARG A 88 11.12 6.64 -15.39
CA ARG A 88 10.70 8.06 -15.35
C ARG A 88 11.33 8.84 -14.21
N VAL A 89 11.94 8.16 -13.25
CA VAL A 89 12.66 8.75 -12.12
C VAL A 89 14.03 8.11 -11.96
N ALA A 90 14.93 8.79 -11.25
CA ALA A 90 16.27 8.29 -11.02
C ALA A 90 16.24 6.99 -10.19
N GLU A 91 17.20 6.08 -10.40
CA GLU A 91 17.27 4.81 -9.65
C GLU A 91 17.51 5.07 -8.15
N GLU A 92 18.28 6.10 -7.82
CA GLU A 92 18.54 6.52 -6.43
C GLU A 92 17.31 7.06 -5.70
N TRP A 93 16.19 7.27 -6.39
CA TRP A 93 14.90 7.65 -5.79
C TRP A 93 14.01 6.44 -5.53
N GLN A 94 14.53 5.22 -5.68
CA GLN A 94 13.78 3.98 -5.56
C GLN A 94 14.52 3.02 -4.62
N ALA A 95 13.79 2.26 -3.81
CA ALA A 95 14.36 1.16 -3.04
C ALA A 95 14.57 -0.04 -3.98
N GLY A 96 15.76 -0.17 -4.55
CA GLY A 96 16.09 -1.17 -5.55
C GLY A 96 16.40 -2.56 -4.98
N PRO A 97 16.86 -3.52 -5.82
CA PRO A 97 17.16 -4.89 -5.41
C PRO A 97 18.18 -4.99 -4.27
N GLU A 98 19.07 -4.01 -4.12
CA GLU A 98 20.05 -3.92 -3.05
C GLU A 98 19.43 -3.88 -1.65
N VAL A 99 18.22 -3.35 -1.50
CA VAL A 99 17.49 -3.35 -0.23
C VAL A 99 17.02 -4.76 0.14
N TYR A 100 16.64 -5.58 -0.84
CA TYR A 100 15.95 -6.86 -0.63
C TYR A 100 16.87 -8.09 -0.73
N ARG A 101 18.09 -7.93 -1.22
CA ARG A 101 19.04 -9.04 -1.42
C ARG A 101 19.56 -9.58 -0.09
N ASP A 102 19.65 -10.91 0.05
CA ASP A 102 20.28 -11.61 1.18
C ASP A 102 19.75 -11.19 2.57
N ASN A 103 18.43 -11.01 2.68
CA ASN A 103 17.75 -10.72 3.94
C ASN A 103 16.30 -11.21 3.91
N SER A 104 15.57 -11.02 5.01
CA SER A 104 14.18 -11.47 5.19
C SER A 104 13.14 -10.40 4.86
N LEU A 105 13.51 -9.36 4.09
CA LEU A 105 12.57 -8.35 3.60
C LEU A 105 12.12 -8.73 2.19
N ASP A 106 10.81 -8.87 2.05
CA ASP A 106 10.15 -9.01 0.76
C ASP A 106 9.85 -7.65 0.13
N ARG A 107 9.70 -7.68 -1.19
CA ARG A 107 9.16 -6.59 -2.01
C ARG A 107 7.64 -6.55 -1.87
N GLY A 108 7.20 -6.04 -0.71
CA GLY A 108 5.80 -5.90 -0.36
C GLY A 108 5.08 -4.95 -1.30
N HIS A 109 4.10 -5.47 -2.04
CA HIS A 109 3.31 -4.67 -2.98
C HIS A 109 2.41 -3.69 -2.22
N LEU A 110 2.42 -2.41 -2.61
CA LEU A 110 1.49 -1.40 -2.07
C LEU A 110 0.15 -1.42 -2.84
N VAL A 111 0.20 -1.36 -4.17
CA VAL A 111 -0.90 -1.84 -5.02
C VAL A 111 -0.70 -3.32 -5.25
N ARG A 112 -1.64 -4.13 -4.77
CA ARG A 112 -1.56 -5.58 -4.95
C ARG A 112 -1.73 -5.95 -6.41
N ARG A 113 -1.04 -7.03 -6.78
CA ARG A 113 -0.96 -7.53 -8.16
C ARG A 113 -2.31 -7.58 -8.87
N LEU A 114 -3.35 -8.12 -8.21
CA LEU A 114 -4.65 -8.35 -8.84
C LEU A 114 -5.62 -7.16 -8.76
N ASP A 115 -5.36 -6.17 -7.90
CA ASP A 115 -6.25 -5.02 -7.73
C ASP A 115 -6.47 -4.25 -9.05
N PRO A 116 -5.44 -3.97 -9.88
CA PRO A 116 -5.62 -3.29 -11.16
C PRO A 116 -5.87 -4.25 -12.34
N VAL A 117 -6.07 -5.55 -12.11
CA VAL A 117 -6.13 -6.54 -13.20
C VAL A 117 -7.58 -6.73 -13.66
N TRP A 118 -8.07 -5.73 -14.41
CA TRP A 118 -9.44 -5.74 -14.95
C TRP A 118 -9.54 -5.11 -16.34
N GLY A 119 -10.62 -5.44 -17.05
CA GLY A 119 -10.91 -4.95 -18.40
C GLY A 119 -10.41 -5.88 -19.50
N VAL A 120 -9.98 -5.33 -20.63
CA VAL A 120 -9.48 -6.12 -21.77
C VAL A 120 -8.18 -6.82 -21.38
N SER A 121 -7.99 -8.08 -21.79
CA SER A 121 -6.83 -8.90 -21.36
C SER A 121 -5.47 -8.24 -21.58
N ALA A 122 -5.27 -7.51 -22.69
CA ALA A 122 -4.02 -6.78 -22.93
C ALA A 122 -3.77 -5.66 -21.91
N VAL A 123 -4.84 -4.98 -21.45
CA VAL A 123 -4.77 -3.96 -20.39
C VAL A 123 -4.49 -4.62 -19.04
N ALA A 124 -5.16 -5.74 -18.75
CA ALA A 124 -4.99 -6.46 -17.49
C ALA A 124 -3.59 -7.07 -17.33
N VAL A 125 -3.03 -7.67 -18.39
CA VAL A 125 -1.63 -8.16 -18.41
C VAL A 125 -0.64 -7.01 -18.18
N ARG A 126 -0.92 -5.85 -18.76
CA ARG A 126 -0.09 -4.66 -18.58
C ARG A 126 -0.17 -4.13 -17.16
N ALA A 127 -1.37 -4.09 -16.58
CA ALA A 127 -1.58 -3.71 -15.18
C ALA A 127 -0.87 -4.65 -14.20
N ASP A 128 -0.92 -5.97 -14.42
CA ASP A 128 -0.13 -6.95 -13.65
C ASP A 128 1.36 -6.61 -13.73
N SER A 129 1.89 -6.44 -14.94
CA SER A 129 3.31 -6.10 -15.11
C SER A 129 3.69 -4.75 -14.47
N ASP A 130 2.78 -3.79 -14.45
CA ASP A 130 3.02 -2.47 -13.86
C ASP A 130 3.17 -2.56 -12.33
N THR A 131 2.57 -3.55 -11.66
CA THR A 131 2.69 -3.67 -10.18
C THR A 131 4.08 -4.10 -9.72
N PHE A 132 4.93 -4.62 -10.61
CA PHE A 132 6.30 -5.06 -10.33
C PHE A 132 7.35 -3.96 -10.50
N HIS A 133 6.98 -2.69 -10.31
CA HIS A 133 7.96 -1.60 -10.22
C HIS A 133 8.36 -1.34 -8.77
N TYR A 134 9.65 -1.07 -8.51
CA TYR A 134 10.15 -0.78 -7.16
C TYR A 134 9.45 0.43 -6.50
N THR A 135 8.94 1.38 -7.28
CA THR A 135 8.13 2.50 -6.76
C THR A 135 6.80 2.05 -6.13
N ASN A 136 6.31 0.86 -6.47
CA ASN A 136 5.12 0.23 -5.89
C ASN A 136 5.46 -0.76 -4.76
N ALA A 137 6.74 -0.86 -4.36
CA ALA A 137 7.18 -1.74 -3.29
C ALA A 137 7.59 -0.98 -2.02
N ALA A 138 7.43 -1.65 -0.89
CA ALA A 138 8.07 -1.27 0.37
C ALA A 138 8.64 -2.52 1.07
N PRO A 139 9.72 -2.38 1.86
CA PRO A 139 10.28 -3.49 2.62
C PRO A 139 9.30 -4.00 3.66
N GLN A 140 8.91 -5.27 3.51
CA GLN A 140 7.99 -5.96 4.40
C GLN A 140 8.69 -7.22 4.91
N ALA A 141 8.64 -7.51 6.21
CA ALA A 141 9.18 -8.77 6.72
C ALA A 141 8.49 -9.97 6.05
N ASP A 142 9.25 -11.01 5.68
CA ASP A 142 8.75 -12.21 4.99
C ASP A 142 7.61 -12.93 5.74
N VAL A 143 7.73 -13.09 7.06
CA VAL A 143 6.68 -13.64 7.94
C VAL A 143 5.38 -12.84 7.82
N PHE A 144 5.48 -11.54 7.54
CA PHE A 144 4.35 -10.65 7.30
C PHE A 144 3.83 -10.75 5.87
N ASN A 145 4.69 -10.54 4.87
CA ASN A 145 4.28 -10.49 3.46
C ASN A 145 3.79 -11.86 2.93
N GLN A 146 4.33 -12.97 3.45
CA GLN A 146 3.98 -14.34 3.04
C GLN A 146 3.03 -15.03 4.03
N GLY A 147 2.86 -14.48 5.23
CA GLY A 147 1.97 -15.02 6.24
C GLY A 147 0.51 -14.85 5.83
N LYS A 148 -0.31 -15.89 6.08
CA LYS A 148 -1.79 -15.85 5.98
C LYS A 148 -2.42 -15.01 7.10
N GLN A 149 -1.84 -13.86 7.40
CA GLN A 149 -2.26 -12.97 8.48
C GLN A 149 -3.52 -12.21 8.08
N VAL A 150 -4.12 -11.54 9.07
CA VAL A 150 -5.34 -10.72 8.92
C VAL A 150 -5.20 -9.69 7.81
N TRP A 151 -4.00 -9.16 7.56
CA TRP A 151 -3.74 -8.26 6.42
C TRP A 151 -4.01 -8.92 5.08
N GLN A 152 -3.26 -9.97 4.70
CA GLN A 152 -3.47 -10.69 3.45
C GLN A 152 -4.92 -11.23 3.33
N GLY A 153 -5.52 -11.63 4.46
CA GLY A 153 -6.91 -12.07 4.51
C GLY A 153 -7.93 -10.94 4.24
N LEU A 154 -7.77 -9.78 4.89
CA LEU A 154 -8.55 -8.56 4.62
C LEU A 154 -8.44 -8.20 3.15
N GLU A 155 -7.21 -8.28 2.67
CA GLU A 155 -6.82 -7.97 1.34
C GLU A 155 -7.57 -8.83 0.30
N ASN A 156 -7.60 -10.15 0.49
CA ASN A 156 -8.38 -11.07 -0.35
C ASN A 156 -9.89 -10.87 -0.17
N HIS A 157 -10.35 -10.64 1.06
CA HIS A 157 -11.77 -10.42 1.36
C HIS A 157 -12.35 -9.25 0.55
N LEU A 158 -11.62 -8.13 0.48
CA LEU A 158 -12.00 -6.94 -0.29
C LEU A 158 -12.13 -7.23 -1.79
N LEU A 159 -11.14 -7.93 -2.37
CA LEU A 159 -11.12 -8.23 -3.79
C LEU A 159 -12.21 -9.26 -4.16
N ASP A 160 -12.35 -10.31 -3.36
CA ASP A 160 -13.37 -11.34 -3.55
C ASP A 160 -14.78 -10.78 -3.41
N HIS A 161 -15.00 -9.87 -2.45
CA HIS A 161 -16.28 -9.19 -2.31
C HIS A 161 -16.56 -8.30 -3.52
N ALA A 162 -15.58 -7.49 -3.93
CA ALA A 162 -15.72 -6.66 -5.12
C ALA A 162 -16.08 -7.48 -6.37
N ALA A 163 -15.40 -8.60 -6.58
CA ALA A 163 -15.70 -9.53 -7.67
C ALA A 163 -17.11 -10.12 -7.55
N ARG A 164 -17.46 -10.67 -6.38
CA ARG A 164 -18.76 -11.35 -6.15
C ARG A 164 -19.96 -10.41 -6.29
N HIS A 165 -19.78 -9.14 -5.97
CA HIS A 165 -20.86 -8.15 -5.93
C HIS A 165 -20.70 -7.06 -7.00
N GLU A 166 -19.80 -7.27 -7.98
CA GLU A 166 -19.55 -6.35 -9.10
C GLU A 166 -19.28 -4.91 -8.64
N ARG A 167 -18.62 -4.75 -7.48
CA ARG A 167 -18.39 -3.43 -6.86
C ARG A 167 -17.17 -2.76 -7.47
N ARG A 168 -17.26 -1.44 -7.61
CA ARG A 168 -16.10 -0.57 -7.84
C ARG A 168 -15.53 -0.14 -6.50
N LEU A 169 -14.23 -0.29 -6.31
CA LEU A 169 -13.49 0.20 -5.14
C LEU A 169 -12.38 1.16 -5.57
N THR A 170 -12.11 2.15 -4.73
CA THR A 170 -10.81 2.84 -4.70
C THR A 170 -10.07 2.35 -3.47
N VAL A 171 -8.84 1.87 -3.64
CA VAL A 171 -7.98 1.47 -2.53
C VAL A 171 -6.75 2.36 -2.49
N LEU A 172 -6.56 3.02 -1.35
CA LEU A 172 -5.39 3.81 -1.03
C LEU A 172 -4.50 3.02 -0.08
N THR A 173 -3.20 2.93 -0.37
CA THR A 173 -2.26 2.14 0.45
C THR A 173 -0.95 2.88 0.59
N GLY A 174 -0.28 2.74 1.73
CA GLY A 174 1.09 3.22 1.87
C GLY A 174 1.77 2.75 3.14
N PRO A 175 3.10 2.93 3.23
CA PRO A 175 3.78 2.92 4.51
C PRO A 175 3.45 4.18 5.34
N VAL A 176 3.61 4.08 6.65
CA VAL A 176 3.76 5.26 7.51
C VAL A 176 5.25 5.62 7.50
N LEU A 177 5.59 6.74 6.87
CA LEU A 177 6.96 7.22 6.72
C LEU A 177 7.34 8.10 7.91
N HIS A 178 7.76 7.47 9.01
CA HIS A 178 8.14 8.17 10.23
C HIS A 178 9.63 8.57 10.21
N ASP A 179 9.99 9.70 10.81
CA ASP A 179 11.40 10.17 10.82
C ASP A 179 12.32 9.26 11.64
N ALA A 180 11.76 8.53 12.61
CA ALA A 180 12.46 7.55 13.43
C ALA A 180 12.46 6.12 12.86
N ASP A 181 11.99 5.92 11.62
CA ASP A 181 12.07 4.62 10.96
C ASP A 181 13.54 4.16 10.87
N PRO A 182 13.84 2.88 11.20
CA PRO A 182 15.20 2.38 11.31
C PRO A 182 15.95 2.49 9.96
N PRO A 183 17.19 3.03 9.97
CA PRO A 183 18.00 3.08 8.76
C PRO A 183 18.45 1.67 8.37
N TYR A 184 18.35 1.35 7.08
CA TYR A 184 18.78 0.08 6.51
C TYR A 184 19.19 0.28 5.05
N ARG A 185 20.43 -0.07 4.71
CA ARG A 185 20.98 -0.04 3.33
C ARG A 185 20.65 1.24 2.54
N GLY A 186 20.74 2.40 3.20
CA GLY A 186 20.55 3.70 2.55
C GLY A 186 19.08 4.18 2.46
N ILE A 187 18.13 3.45 3.06
CA ILE A 187 16.74 3.90 3.24
C ILE A 187 16.34 3.84 4.71
N GLN A 188 15.16 4.36 5.03
CA GLN A 188 14.50 4.18 6.33
C GLN A 188 13.32 3.22 6.17
N VAL A 189 13.39 2.06 6.83
CA VAL A 189 12.40 0.99 6.67
C VAL A 189 11.15 1.31 7.50
N PRO A 190 9.97 1.45 6.88
CA PRO A 190 8.75 1.77 7.60
C PRO A 190 8.33 0.62 8.51
N LEU A 191 7.91 0.93 9.73
CA LEU A 191 7.41 -0.08 10.68
C LEU A 191 5.91 -0.32 10.60
N ARG A 192 5.17 0.58 9.93
CA ARG A 192 3.71 0.49 9.80
C ARG A 192 3.26 0.71 8.38
N PHE A 193 2.12 0.12 8.06
CA PHE A 193 1.41 0.31 6.80
C PHE A 193 -0.03 0.68 7.08
N TRP A 194 -0.65 1.33 6.11
CA TRP A 194 -2.04 1.74 6.19
C TRP A 194 -2.76 1.42 4.87
N LYS A 195 -4.08 1.27 4.97
CA LYS A 195 -4.98 1.10 3.84
C LYS A 195 -6.29 1.82 4.10
N VAL A 196 -6.78 2.55 3.11
CA VAL A 196 -8.14 3.12 3.10
C VAL A 196 -8.87 2.58 1.90
N VAL A 197 -10.05 2.01 2.12
CA VAL A 197 -10.92 1.49 1.06
C VAL A 197 -12.12 2.40 0.97
N ALA A 198 -12.40 2.90 -0.23
CA ALA A 198 -13.53 3.75 -0.55
C ALA A 198 -14.44 3.09 -1.58
N PHE A 199 -15.75 3.24 -1.41
CA PHE A 199 -16.77 2.64 -2.27
C PHE A 199 -18.07 3.44 -2.19
N VAL A 200 -19.03 3.13 -3.06
CA VAL A 200 -20.39 3.69 -2.97
C VAL A 200 -21.31 2.68 -2.29
N HIS A 201 -21.95 3.11 -1.20
CA HIS A 201 -22.92 2.34 -0.45
C HIS A 201 -24.22 3.16 -0.32
N GLU A 202 -25.35 2.57 -0.71
CA GLU A 202 -26.66 3.24 -0.72
C GLU A 202 -26.67 4.62 -1.42
N GLY A 203 -25.84 4.77 -2.47
CA GLY A 203 -25.74 6.01 -3.25
C GLY A 203 -24.82 7.08 -2.64
N ALA A 204 -24.23 6.84 -1.48
CA ALA A 204 -23.27 7.73 -0.83
C ALA A 204 -21.84 7.15 -0.84
N LEU A 205 -20.85 8.03 -0.76
CA LEU A 205 -19.46 7.62 -0.55
C LEU A 205 -19.32 7.06 0.87
N ALA A 206 -18.66 5.92 0.99
CA ALA A 206 -18.32 5.26 2.25
C ALA A 206 -16.84 4.85 2.24
N ALA A 207 -16.23 4.83 3.43
CA ALA A 207 -14.83 4.46 3.60
C ALA A 207 -14.58 3.64 4.87
N THR A 208 -13.53 2.82 4.84
CA THR A 208 -12.95 2.16 6.02
C THR A 208 -11.44 2.26 5.97
N ALA A 209 -10.78 2.34 7.13
CA ALA A 209 -9.33 2.41 7.20
C ALA A 209 -8.73 1.35 8.11
N TYR A 210 -7.49 0.97 7.80
CA TYR A 210 -6.75 -0.06 8.49
C TYR A 210 -5.30 0.37 8.68
N VAL A 211 -4.74 0.02 9.83
CA VAL A 211 -3.30 0.17 10.12
C VAL A 211 -2.76 -1.18 10.55
N LEU A 212 -1.57 -1.49 10.06
CA LEU A 212 -0.81 -2.66 10.43
C LEU A 212 0.55 -2.23 10.97
N ASP A 213 0.99 -2.90 12.03
CA ASP A 213 2.32 -2.76 12.61
C ASP A 213 3.16 -4.02 12.34
N GLN A 214 4.27 -3.86 11.61
CA GLN A 214 5.25 -4.92 11.34
C GLN A 214 6.48 -4.82 12.26
N SER A 215 6.42 -4.02 13.34
CA SER A 215 7.50 -3.98 14.33
C SER A 215 7.86 -5.40 14.80
N PRO A 216 9.13 -5.68 15.12
CA PRO A 216 9.56 -7.00 15.57
C PRO A 216 8.71 -7.51 16.73
N ASP A 217 8.51 -8.83 16.79
CA ASP A 217 7.89 -9.46 17.95
C ASP A 217 8.72 -9.14 19.20
N LEU A 218 8.15 -8.33 20.09
CA LEU A 218 8.74 -7.87 21.35
C LEU A 218 9.05 -9.04 22.31
N THR A 219 8.70 -10.28 21.96
CA THR A 219 9.05 -11.45 22.77
C THR A 219 10.48 -11.96 22.56
N ARG A 220 11.18 -11.59 21.47
CA ARG A 220 12.56 -12.07 21.21
C ARG A 220 13.61 -10.97 21.09
N ASP A 221 13.23 -9.76 20.68
CA ASP A 221 14.18 -8.67 20.37
C ASP A 221 13.80 -7.33 21.02
N ALA A 222 13.11 -7.35 22.17
CA ALA A 222 12.74 -6.13 22.90
C ALA A 222 13.94 -5.19 23.14
N ASP A 223 15.08 -5.73 23.54
CA ASP A 223 16.28 -4.93 23.84
C ASP A 223 16.90 -4.29 22.59
N ARG A 224 16.70 -4.89 21.41
CA ARG A 224 17.23 -4.39 20.13
C ARG A 224 16.26 -3.43 19.44
N ALA A 225 14.95 -3.66 19.59
CA ALA A 225 13.89 -2.80 19.07
C ALA A 225 13.68 -1.53 19.92
N LEU A 226 13.95 -1.58 21.24
CA LEU A 226 13.91 -0.41 22.12
C LEU A 226 15.23 0.35 22.23
N ALA A 227 16.33 -0.19 21.68
CA ALA A 227 17.62 0.52 21.60
C ALA A 227 17.54 1.66 20.57
N GLY A 228 16.86 2.75 20.94
CA GLY A 228 16.70 3.95 20.10
C GLY A 228 15.30 4.57 20.13
N ALA A 229 14.35 4.02 20.89
CA ALA A 229 13.01 4.59 20.97
C ALA A 229 13.02 5.99 21.59
N VAL A 230 12.53 6.99 20.85
CA VAL A 230 12.41 8.38 21.28
C VAL A 230 11.08 8.58 22.03
N PRO A 231 11.04 9.26 23.19
CA PRO A 231 9.80 9.58 23.87
C PRO A 231 8.85 10.39 22.98
N GLY A 232 7.62 9.90 22.79
CA GLY A 232 6.56 10.57 22.00
C GLY A 232 6.07 9.80 20.77
N ALA A 233 6.72 8.69 20.39
CA ALA A 233 6.19 7.81 19.37
C ALA A 233 4.96 7.03 19.89
N PRO A 234 3.87 6.86 19.10
CA PRO A 234 2.74 6.03 19.48
C PRO A 234 3.20 4.59 19.81
N PRO A 235 2.66 3.97 20.88
CA PRO A 235 3.14 2.67 21.37
C PRO A 235 3.09 1.60 20.26
N PRO A 236 4.02 0.63 20.26
CA PRO A 236 3.97 -0.48 19.32
C PRO A 236 2.64 -1.22 19.47
N LEU A 237 1.90 -1.42 18.38
CA LEU A 237 0.60 -2.07 18.45
C LEU A 237 0.70 -3.56 18.77
N GLY A 238 1.92 -4.11 18.71
CA GLY A 238 2.23 -5.52 18.77
C GLY A 238 2.51 -6.03 17.36
N ALA A 239 3.56 -6.85 17.24
CA ALA A 239 4.05 -7.34 15.96
C ALA A 239 2.96 -8.03 15.15
N PHE A 240 2.88 -7.68 13.88
CA PHE A 240 2.06 -8.35 12.87
C PHE A 240 0.54 -8.25 13.12
N ARG A 241 0.11 -7.21 13.83
CA ARG A 241 -1.31 -7.00 14.14
C ARG A 241 -1.94 -6.00 13.20
N THR A 242 -3.17 -6.29 12.79
CA THR A 242 -4.01 -5.42 11.95
C THR A 242 -5.11 -4.79 12.81
N TYR A 243 -5.33 -3.49 12.59
CA TYR A 243 -6.34 -2.71 13.28
C TYR A 243 -7.23 -2.04 12.25
N GLN A 244 -8.54 -2.06 12.48
CA GLN A 244 -9.43 -1.10 11.87
C GLN A 244 -9.37 0.20 12.69
N VAL A 245 -9.20 1.31 11.98
CA VAL A 245 -9.00 2.64 12.58
C VAL A 245 -9.87 3.67 11.85
N PRO A 246 -10.14 4.84 12.46
CA PRO A 246 -10.74 5.95 11.73
C PRO A 246 -9.81 6.46 10.63
N VAL A 247 -10.39 6.91 9.51
CA VAL A 247 -9.67 7.51 8.39
C VAL A 247 -8.89 8.75 8.82
N ASP A 248 -9.41 9.53 9.77
CA ASP A 248 -8.71 10.66 10.38
C ASP A 248 -7.39 10.27 11.05
N ASP A 249 -7.30 9.08 11.64
CA ASP A 249 -6.04 8.62 12.25
C ASP A 249 -5.01 8.29 11.19
N VAL A 250 -5.42 7.75 10.04
CA VAL A 250 -4.51 7.56 8.91
C VAL A 250 -4.01 8.90 8.39
N ALA A 251 -4.89 9.90 8.24
CA ALA A 251 -4.49 11.24 7.84
C ALA A 251 -3.49 11.86 8.83
N LEU A 252 -3.72 11.71 10.14
CA LEU A 252 -2.82 12.19 11.18
C LEU A 252 -1.46 11.48 11.17
N LEU A 253 -1.44 10.15 11.09
CA LEU A 253 -0.22 9.33 11.10
C LEU A 253 0.68 9.61 9.89
N THR A 254 0.08 9.91 8.75
CA THR A 254 0.79 10.01 7.46
C THR A 254 1.04 11.46 7.04
N GLY A 255 0.31 12.42 7.62
CA GLY A 255 0.29 13.81 7.16
C GLY A 255 -0.35 13.98 5.78
N LEU A 256 -1.07 12.97 5.28
CA LEU A 256 -1.75 13.01 3.98
C LEU A 256 -3.12 13.66 4.10
N ASP A 257 -3.45 14.50 3.13
CA ASP A 257 -4.82 14.87 2.82
C ASP A 257 -5.49 13.71 2.06
N LEU A 258 -6.51 13.12 2.70
CA LEU A 258 -7.32 12.02 2.17
C LEU A 258 -8.64 12.51 1.56
N GLY A 259 -8.77 13.82 1.34
CA GLY A 259 -9.91 14.46 0.70
C GLY A 259 -11.22 14.20 1.46
N PRO A 260 -12.28 13.67 0.82
CA PRO A 260 -13.59 13.49 1.45
C PRO A 260 -13.67 12.25 2.35
N LEU A 261 -12.65 11.38 2.36
CA LEU A 261 -12.75 10.07 3.00
C LEU A 261 -12.96 10.10 4.51
N PRO A 262 -12.37 11.05 5.28
CA PRO A 262 -12.71 11.18 6.70
C PRO A 262 -14.19 11.42 6.98
N ALA A 263 -14.86 12.22 6.16
CA ALA A 263 -16.29 12.49 6.30
C ALA A 263 -17.18 11.31 5.86
N ALA A 264 -16.63 10.38 5.08
CA ALA A 264 -17.29 9.18 4.58
C ALA A 264 -16.99 7.93 5.42
N ASP A 265 -16.28 8.06 6.54
CA ASP A 265 -15.82 6.95 7.35
C ASP A 265 -16.99 6.21 8.04
N LEU A 266 -17.02 4.88 7.89
CA LEU A 266 -17.98 4.02 8.57
C LEU A 266 -17.58 3.68 10.01
N MET A 267 -16.37 4.07 10.44
CA MET A 267 -15.88 3.99 11.82
C MET A 267 -15.52 5.40 12.36
N PRO A 268 -16.47 6.34 12.46
CA PRO A 268 -16.16 7.69 12.92
C PRO A 268 -15.63 7.66 14.37
N ALA A 269 -14.68 8.55 14.67
CA ALA A 269 -13.90 8.54 15.91
C ALA A 269 -14.79 8.45 17.18
N ALA A 270 -14.63 7.37 17.95
CA ALA A 270 -15.12 7.30 19.32
C ALA A 270 -14.31 8.26 20.22
N ARG A 271 -14.92 8.77 21.31
CA ARG A 271 -14.28 9.74 22.22
C ARG A 271 -13.06 9.21 22.98
N ASP A 272 -12.83 7.90 23.00
CA ASP A 272 -11.72 7.25 23.72
C ASP A 272 -10.65 6.72 22.74
N PRO A 273 -9.41 7.24 22.75
CA PRO A 273 -8.33 6.82 21.87
C PRO A 273 -7.95 5.33 21.94
N GLU A 274 -8.07 4.67 23.10
CA GLU A 274 -7.72 3.24 23.21
C GLU A 274 -8.85 2.34 22.68
N ALA A 275 -10.10 2.80 22.75
CA ALA A 275 -11.24 2.16 22.09
C ALA A 275 -11.35 2.50 20.59
N ARG A 276 -10.53 3.43 20.09
CA ARG A 276 -10.57 3.97 18.72
C ARG A 276 -9.96 3.03 17.69
N TRP A 277 -8.99 2.19 18.09
CA TRP A 277 -8.31 1.24 17.20
C TRP A 277 -8.76 -0.17 17.52
N ARG A 278 -9.60 -0.72 16.66
CA ARG A 278 -10.15 -2.06 16.85
C ARG A 278 -9.22 -3.09 16.24
N ARG A 279 -8.56 -3.88 17.09
CA ARG A 279 -7.78 -5.04 16.62
C ARG A 279 -8.70 -6.00 15.88
N LEU A 280 -8.25 -6.46 14.72
CA LEU A 280 -8.91 -7.52 13.95
C LEU A 280 -8.18 -8.83 14.24
N GLU A 281 -8.93 -9.84 14.68
CA GLU A 281 -8.43 -11.22 14.82
C GLU A 281 -8.75 -12.05 13.56
N ALA A 282 -9.73 -11.62 12.75
CA ALA A 282 -10.08 -12.23 11.47
C ALA A 282 -10.49 -11.19 10.39
N PRO A 283 -10.33 -11.50 9.08
CA PRO A 283 -10.67 -10.58 7.99
C PRO A 283 -12.13 -10.12 7.91
N ASP A 284 -13.06 -10.92 8.41
CA ASP A 284 -14.51 -10.69 8.37
C ASP A 284 -15.04 -9.86 9.55
N GLU A 285 -14.17 -9.53 10.52
CA GLU A 285 -14.54 -8.69 11.67
C GLU A 285 -14.68 -7.20 11.32
N THR A 286 -14.33 -6.78 10.10
CA THR A 286 -14.36 -5.38 9.68
C THR A 286 -15.78 -4.79 9.72
N LEU A 287 -15.90 -3.46 9.92
CA LEU A 287 -17.17 -2.73 9.75
C LEU A 287 -17.59 -2.56 8.29
N LEU A 288 -16.91 -3.26 7.39
CA LEU A 288 -17.17 -3.30 5.97
C LEU A 288 -18.38 -4.24 5.72
N HIS A 289 -19.57 -3.79 6.11
CA HIS A 289 -20.83 -4.47 5.78
C HIS A 289 -21.21 -4.10 4.33
N LEU A 290 -20.50 -4.65 3.35
CA LEU A 290 -20.73 -4.41 1.91
C LEU A 290 -21.89 -5.21 1.31
#